data_AF-A0A072PC69-F1
#
_entry.id   AF-A0A072PC69-F1
#
_cell.length_a   1.000
_cell.length_b   1.000
_cell.length_c   1.000
_cell.angle_alpha   90.00
_cell.angle_beta   90.00
_cell.angle_gamma   90.00
#
_symmetry.space_group_name_H-M   'P 1'
#
loop_
_entity.id
_entity.type
_entity.pdbx_description
1 polymer ?
#
loop_
_entity_poly.entity_id
_entity_poly.type
_entity_poly.pdbx_seq_one_letter_code
_entity_poly.pdbx_strand_id
1 'polypeptide(L)'
;MTESDPELPEEVTKDFRKDWDPKWDWGRAKSTEDAVEQKKKRATIILDNYQLLMKYAVANNQSIPATRVYFTKVAAGASPDPIIKDWFHLKT
;
A
#
# COMPACT_ATOMS: atom_id res chain seq x y z
N MET A 1 28.91 -57.26 -1.97
CA MET A 1 29.59 -56.49 -0.91
C MET A 1 28.93 -55.13 -0.90
N THR A 2 28.31 -54.80 0.23
CA THR A 2 27.54 -53.58 0.49
C THR A 2 28.50 -52.42 0.72
N GLU A 3 28.45 -51.41 -0.14
CA GLU A 3 29.09 -50.12 0.10
C GLU A 3 28.02 -49.24 0.76
N SER A 4 28.08 -49.13 2.08
CA SER A 4 27.18 -48.32 2.89
C SER A 4 27.74 -46.91 2.99
N ASP A 5 27.21 -45.99 2.17
CA ASP A 5 27.42 -44.56 2.36
C ASP A 5 26.70 -44.08 3.65
N PRO A 6 27.27 -43.11 4.38
CA PRO A 6 26.78 -42.73 5.71
C PRO A 6 25.43 -42.02 5.62
N GLU A 7 24.42 -42.56 6.31
CA GLU A 7 23.12 -41.92 6.50
C GLU A 7 23.31 -40.54 7.15
N LEU A 8 23.06 -39.50 6.36
CA LEU A 8 22.86 -38.15 6.88
C LEU A 8 21.64 -38.17 7.82
N PRO A 9 21.73 -37.61 9.04
CA PRO A 9 20.61 -37.60 9.97
C PRO A 9 19.42 -36.88 9.34
N GLU A 10 18.26 -37.54 9.34
CA GLU A 10 17.03 -37.14 8.65
C GLU A 10 16.40 -35.80 9.14
N GLU A 11 17.05 -35.09 10.06
CA GLU A 11 16.43 -34.03 10.87
C GLU A 11 16.79 -32.58 10.54
N VAL A 12 17.74 -32.28 9.63
CA VAL A 12 18.26 -30.88 9.50
C VAL A 12 18.21 -30.29 8.09
N THR A 13 17.26 -30.68 7.24
CA THR A 13 17.05 -29.96 5.96
C THR A 13 15.61 -29.56 5.65
N LYS A 14 14.64 -29.82 6.53
CA LYS A 14 13.22 -29.65 6.18
C LYS A 14 12.61 -28.26 6.39
N ASP A 15 13.27 -27.31 7.06
CA ASP A 15 12.54 -26.14 7.59
C ASP A 15 12.97 -24.76 7.07
N PHE A 16 13.50 -24.60 5.85
CA PHE A 16 13.80 -23.23 5.39
C PHE A 16 13.29 -22.76 4.04
N ARG A 17 12.76 -23.60 3.15
CA ARG A 17 12.15 -23.10 1.89
C ARG A 17 11.08 -24.04 1.36
N LYS A 18 9.88 -24.05 1.96
CA LYS A 18 8.76 -24.85 1.42
C LYS A 18 7.53 -24.06 0.95
N ASP A 19 7.45 -22.75 1.23
CA ASP A 19 6.19 -22.02 0.98
C ASP A 19 6.35 -20.79 0.06
N TRP A 20 7.48 -20.64 -0.63
CA TRP A 20 7.62 -19.59 -1.64
C TRP A 20 7.08 -20.07 -2.98
N ASP A 21 5.81 -19.79 -3.24
CA ASP A 21 5.17 -19.94 -4.55
C ASP A 21 5.06 -18.54 -5.22
N PRO A 22 5.86 -18.26 -6.28
CA PRO A 22 5.87 -16.95 -6.96
C PRO A 22 4.54 -16.60 -7.62
N LYS A 23 3.60 -17.56 -7.75
CA LYS A 23 2.24 -17.33 -8.21
C LYS A 23 1.33 -16.67 -7.15
N TRP A 24 1.75 -16.46 -5.92
CA TRP A 24 0.92 -15.71 -4.94
C TRP A 24 1.34 -14.27 -4.75
N ASP A 25 2.52 -13.89 -5.27
CA ASP A 25 3.05 -12.54 -5.12
C ASP A 25 2.54 -11.56 -6.19
N TRP A 26 2.18 -12.05 -7.39
CA TRP A 26 1.62 -11.18 -8.45
C TRP A 26 0.27 -10.55 -8.06
N GLY A 27 -0.52 -11.20 -7.20
CA GLY A 27 -1.78 -10.65 -6.70
C GLY A 27 -1.58 -9.55 -5.66
N ARG A 28 -0.55 -9.70 -4.81
CA ARG A 28 -0.25 -8.75 -3.73
C ARG A 28 0.37 -7.45 -4.27
N ALA A 29 1.38 -7.55 -5.12
CA ALA A 29 2.01 -6.38 -5.75
C ALA A 29 1.02 -5.55 -6.60
N LYS A 30 0.14 -6.24 -7.33
CA LYS A 30 -0.90 -5.60 -8.15
C LYS A 30 -1.94 -4.90 -7.27
N SER A 31 -2.36 -5.51 -6.16
CA SER A 31 -3.28 -4.88 -5.20
C SER A 31 -2.71 -3.60 -4.56
N THR A 32 -1.40 -3.56 -4.30
CA THR A 32 -0.73 -2.37 -3.76
C THR A 32 -0.59 -1.26 -4.79
N GLU A 33 -0.31 -1.60 -6.05
CA GLU A 33 -0.23 -0.62 -7.14
C GLU A 33 -1.62 -0.03 -7.44
N ASP A 34 -2.65 -0.88 -7.49
CA ASP A 34 -4.06 -0.49 -7.63
C ASP A 34 -4.48 0.46 -6.49
N ALA A 35 -4.06 0.20 -5.25
CA ALA A 35 -4.34 1.06 -4.10
C ALA A 35 -3.70 2.46 -4.23
N VAL A 36 -2.46 2.54 -4.71
CA VAL A 36 -1.76 3.82 -4.94
C VAL A 36 -2.44 4.58 -6.07
N GLU A 37 -2.83 3.89 -7.15
CA GLU A 37 -3.53 4.52 -8.27
C GLU A 37 -4.91 5.05 -7.86
N GLN A 38 -5.67 4.28 -7.06
CA GLN A 38 -6.95 4.72 -6.50
C GLN A 38 -6.78 5.95 -5.61
N LYS A 39 -5.73 5.98 -4.78
CA LYS A 39 -5.43 7.12 -3.91
C LYS A 39 -5.14 8.38 -4.73
N LYS A 40 -4.35 8.27 -5.80
CA LYS A 40 -4.09 9.36 -6.75
C LYS A 40 -5.38 9.85 -7.42
N LYS A 41 -6.17 8.94 -8.00
CA LYS A 41 -7.44 9.26 -8.67
C LYS A 41 -8.40 9.99 -7.73
N ARG A 42 -8.56 9.51 -6.49
CA ARG A 42 -9.42 10.14 -5.50
C ARG A 42 -8.92 11.52 -5.09
N ALA A 43 -7.61 11.71 -4.95
CA ALA A 43 -7.03 13.03 -4.67
C ALA A 43 -7.30 14.03 -5.80
N THR A 44 -7.20 13.61 -7.07
CA THR A 44 -7.55 14.46 -8.22
C THR A 44 -9.01 14.89 -8.18
N ILE A 45 -9.95 13.96 -7.92
CA ILE A 45 -11.38 14.29 -7.80
C ILE A 45 -11.63 15.32 -6.69
N ILE A 46 -10.91 15.22 -5.56
CA ILE A 46 -11.03 16.19 -4.46
C ILE A 46 -10.50 17.57 -4.86
N LEU A 47 -9.41 17.64 -5.64
CA LEU A 47 -8.87 18.90 -6.13
C LEU A 47 -9.79 19.57 -7.15
N ASP A 48 -10.41 18.78 -8.03
CA ASP A 48 -11.32 19.27 -9.07
C ASP A 48 -12.67 19.72 -8.49
N ASN A 49 -13.07 19.15 -7.34
CA ASN A 49 -14.30 19.53 -6.64
C ASN A 49 -14.01 20.46 -5.44
N TYR A 50 -14.15 21.76 -5.66
CA TYR A 50 -13.88 22.77 -4.63
C TYR A 50 -14.73 22.60 -3.35
N GLN A 51 -16.00 22.19 -3.48
CA GLN A 51 -16.85 21.93 -2.31
C GLN A 51 -16.32 20.76 -1.48
N LEU A 52 -15.84 19.71 -2.13
CA LEU A 52 -15.26 18.55 -1.46
C LEU A 52 -13.94 18.93 -0.77
N LEU A 53 -13.08 19.71 -1.43
CA LEU A 53 -11.86 20.25 -0.84
C LEU A 53 -12.15 21.06 0.44
N MET A 54 -13.14 21.96 0.38
CA MET A 54 -13.56 22.74 1.55
C MET A 54 -14.09 21.86 2.69
N LYS A 55 -14.90 20.84 2.37
CA LYS A 55 -15.39 19.88 3.38
C LYS A 55 -14.24 19.21 4.11
N TYR A 56 -13.20 18.76 3.39
CA TYR A 56 -12.02 18.16 4.02
C TYR A 56 -11.22 19.16 4.85
N ALA A 57 -11.06 20.39 4.38
CA ALA A 57 -10.37 21.44 5.13
C ALA A 57 -11.07 21.71 6.48
N VAL A 58 -12.39 21.93 6.45
CA VAL A 58 -13.21 22.17 7.65
C VAL A 58 -13.19 20.97 8.59
N ALA A 59 -13.41 19.75 8.08
CA ALA A 59 -13.45 18.54 8.89
C ALA A 59 -12.13 18.23 9.62
N ASN A 60 -10.99 18.71 9.10
CA ASN A 60 -9.67 18.45 9.66
C ASN A 60 -9.04 19.69 10.33
N ASN A 61 -9.83 20.76 10.51
CA ASN A 61 -9.35 22.05 11.04
C ASN A 61 -8.08 22.55 10.32
N GLN A 62 -8.02 22.35 9.00
CA GLN A 62 -6.93 22.78 8.14
C GLN A 62 -7.35 23.98 7.30
N SER A 63 -6.39 24.79 6.88
CA SER A 63 -6.67 25.84 5.89
C SER A 63 -6.92 25.22 4.51
N ILE A 64 -7.75 25.87 3.69
CA ILE A 64 -7.99 25.43 2.30
C ILE A 64 -6.67 25.35 1.51
N PRO A 65 -5.74 26.31 1.61
CA PRO A 65 -4.43 26.20 0.96
C PRO A 65 -3.62 24.98 1.41
N ALA A 66 -3.55 24.70 2.73
CA ALA A 66 -2.82 23.53 3.24
C ALA A 66 -3.44 22.21 2.74
N THR A 67 -4.77 22.13 2.75
CA THR A 67 -5.53 20.98 2.25
C THR A 67 -5.29 20.77 0.75
N ARG A 68 -5.26 21.85 -0.05
CA ARG A 68 -4.94 21.80 -1.48
C ARG A 68 -3.53 21.26 -1.71
N VAL A 69 -2.53 21.80 -1.00
CA VAL A 69 -1.13 21.35 -1.11
C VAL A 69 -1.01 19.87 -0.77
N TYR A 70 -1.70 19.41 0.28
CA TYR A 70 -1.73 18.00 0.65
C TYR A 70 -2.24 17.12 -0.50
N PHE A 71 -3.44 17.40 -1.02
CA PHE A 71 -4.00 16.59 -2.11
C PHE A 71 -3.23 16.71 -3.42
N THR A 72 -2.59 17.86 -3.72
CA THR A 72 -1.67 17.99 -4.86
C THR A 72 -0.49 17.03 -4.74
N LYS A 73 0.13 16.95 -3.55
CA LYS A 73 1.23 16.00 -3.29
C LYS A 73 0.76 14.55 -3.45
N VAL A 74 -0.43 14.22 -2.92
CA VAL A 74 -0.98 12.86 -3.05
C VAL A 74 -1.32 12.51 -4.51
N ALA A 75 -1.90 13.43 -5.27
CA ALA A 75 -2.21 13.23 -6.70
C ALA A 75 -0.93 13.01 -7.53
N ALA A 76 0.17 13.67 -7.17
CA ALA A 76 1.49 13.43 -7.75
C ALA A 76 2.10 12.07 -7.34
N GLY A 77 1.49 11.34 -6.41
CA GLY A 77 2.00 10.07 -5.88
C GLY A 77 3.00 10.20 -4.75
N ALA A 78 3.19 11.39 -4.19
CA ALA A 78 3.98 11.55 -2.98
C ALA A 78 3.20 11.03 -1.75
N SER A 79 3.93 10.75 -0.69
CA SER A 79 3.40 10.39 0.63
C SER A 79 3.61 11.53 1.61
N PRO A 80 2.85 12.64 1.51
CA PRO A 80 2.96 13.76 2.45
C PRO A 80 2.47 13.37 3.84
N ASP A 81 2.89 14.14 4.85
CA ASP A 81 2.42 14.00 6.22
C ASP A 81 0.88 13.96 6.27
N PRO A 82 0.28 13.01 7.01
CA PRO A 82 -1.15 12.76 7.01
C PRO A 82 -1.92 13.80 7.83
N ILE A 83 -2.02 15.03 7.30
CA ILE A 83 -2.76 16.12 7.94
C ILE A 83 -4.29 15.98 7.78
N ILE A 84 -4.73 15.15 6.82
CA ILE A 84 -6.14 14.82 6.57
C ILE A 84 -6.38 13.38 7.04
N LYS A 85 -7.31 13.20 7.97
CA LYS A 85 -7.72 11.90 8.52
C LYS A 85 -8.90 11.32 7.73
N ASP A 86 -9.03 10.00 7.77
CA ASP A 86 -10.21 9.23 7.32
C ASP A 86 -10.73 9.51 5.89
N TRP A 87 -9.88 10.01 5.00
CA TRP A 87 -10.28 10.33 3.63
C TRP A 87 -10.06 9.16 2.65
N PHE A 88 -9.20 8.20 3.02
CA PHE A 88 -8.90 7.00 2.23
C PHE A 88 -8.77 5.78 3.15
N HIS A 89 -9.79 4.93 3.17
CA HIS A 89 -9.76 3.63 3.85
C HIS A 89 -9.59 2.53 2.81
N LEU A 90 -8.49 1.79 2.91
CA LEU A 90 -8.36 0.52 2.20
C LEU A 90 -9.16 -0.52 2.98
N LYS A 91 -10.22 -1.07 2.38
CA LYS A 91 -10.75 -2.34 2.87
C LYS A 91 -9.71 -3.40 2.50
N THR A 92 -8.82 -3.69 3.44
CA THR A 92 -7.96 -4.89 3.41
C THR A 92 -8.81 -6.14 3.57
#